data_AF-A0A103ZAF6-F1
#
_entry.id   AF-A0A103ZAF6-F1
#
_cell.length_a   1.000
_cell.length_b   1.000
_cell.length_c   1.000
_cell.angle_alpha   90.00
_cell.angle_beta   90.00
_cell.angle_gamma   90.00
#
_symmetry.space_group_name_H-M   'P 1'
#
loop_
_entity.id
_entity.type
_entity.pdbx_description
1 polymer ?
#
loop_
_entity_poly.entity_id
_entity_poly.type
_entity_poly.pdbx_seq_one_letter_code
_entity_poly.pdbx_strand_id
1 'polypeptide(L)'
;MAASCLAAHAGEAISLSSLEDVEGALNRGAVVSVAVDLPACAPAGTTTAPGAARGGLRINAYRVAPDGTLSFSDEHATVDASGQPIWQFIRYQVKPDQTVAFSTDLFALPSFTRLAPRISYACAINRGIAFFAERR
;
A
#
# COMPACT_ATOMS: atom_id res chain seq x y z
N MET A 1 -3.73 3.51 -44.24
CA MET A 1 -3.01 3.73 -42.96
C MET A 1 -3.26 2.51 -42.09
N ALA A 2 -2.26 1.66 -41.89
CA ALA A 2 -2.37 0.51 -40.99
C ALA A 2 -2.03 0.99 -39.57
N ALA A 3 -2.99 0.87 -38.65
CA ALA A 3 -2.76 1.13 -37.24
C ALA A 3 -1.95 -0.04 -36.66
N SER A 4 -0.66 0.20 -36.39
CA SER A 4 0.15 -0.73 -35.60
C SER A 4 -0.39 -0.76 -34.18
N CYS A 5 -1.08 -1.84 -33.81
CA CYS A 5 -1.39 -2.14 -32.41
C CYS A 5 -0.06 -2.37 -31.68
N LEU A 6 0.40 -1.37 -30.93
CA LEU A 6 1.46 -1.57 -29.95
C LEU A 6 0.93 -2.55 -28.89
N ALA A 7 1.35 -3.81 -28.97
CA ALA A 7 1.15 -4.75 -27.88
C ALA A 7 1.89 -4.20 -26.66
N ALA A 8 1.14 -3.72 -25.67
CA ALA A 8 1.68 -3.38 -24.37
C ALA A 8 2.15 -4.68 -23.71
N HIS A 9 3.45 -4.97 -23.81
CA HIS A 9 4.07 -6.03 -23.05
C HIS A 9 4.12 -5.53 -21.61
N ALA A 10 3.32 -6.10 -20.72
CA ALA A 10 3.52 -5.90 -19.30
C ALA A 10 4.94 -6.40 -18.98
N GLY A 11 5.83 -5.48 -18.61
CA GLY A 11 7.20 -5.81 -18.25
C GLY A 11 7.21 -6.87 -17.15
N GLU A 12 8.23 -7.72 -17.16
CA GLU A 12 8.39 -8.74 -16.11
C GLU A 12 8.43 -8.06 -14.74
N ALA A 13 7.58 -8.51 -13.80
CA ALA A 13 7.56 -7.98 -12.46
C ALA A 13 8.74 -8.56 -11.65
N ILE A 14 9.64 -7.70 -11.19
CA ILE A 14 10.77 -8.07 -10.35
C ILE A 14 10.35 -7.88 -8.89
N SER A 15 10.41 -8.95 -8.10
CA SER A 15 10.16 -8.87 -6.65
C SER A 15 11.26 -8.07 -5.95
N LEU A 16 10.87 -7.15 -5.08
CA LEU A 16 11.76 -6.35 -4.25
C LEU A 16 11.68 -6.89 -2.82
N SER A 17 12.78 -7.47 -2.33
CA SER A 17 12.77 -8.32 -1.14
C SER A 17 13.18 -7.62 0.16
N SER A 18 13.65 -6.39 0.06
CA SER A 18 14.12 -5.58 1.17
C SER A 18 13.70 -4.12 1.02
N LEU A 19 13.69 -3.38 2.14
CA LEU A 19 13.52 -1.93 2.14
C LEU A 19 14.51 -1.24 1.19
N GLU A 20 15.77 -1.66 1.18
CA GLU A 20 16.81 -1.10 0.31
C GLU A 20 16.48 -1.31 -1.18
N ASP A 21 15.98 -2.49 -1.56
CA ASP A 21 15.54 -2.77 -2.94
C ASP A 21 14.39 -1.83 -3.35
N VAL A 22 13.43 -1.64 -2.44
CA VAL A 22 12.24 -0.79 -2.65
C VAL A 22 12.64 0.68 -2.80
N GLU A 23 13.41 1.20 -1.85
CA GLU A 23 13.92 2.57 -1.90
C GLU A 23 14.81 2.79 -3.12
N GLY A 24 15.69 1.85 -3.43
CA GLY A 24 16.54 1.90 -4.60
C GLY A 24 15.74 1.97 -5.90
N ALA A 25 14.69 1.16 -6.04
CA ALA A 25 13.81 1.20 -7.20
C ALA A 25 13.07 2.56 -7.30
N LEU A 26 12.47 3.02 -6.21
CA LEU A 26 11.76 4.30 -6.14
C LEU A 26 12.67 5.49 -6.47
N ASN A 27 13.88 5.54 -5.90
CA ASN A 27 14.86 6.61 -6.12
C ASN A 27 15.36 6.67 -7.57
N ARG A 28 15.27 5.57 -8.32
CA ARG A 28 15.55 5.52 -9.78
C ARG A 28 14.33 5.87 -10.64
N GLY A 29 13.20 6.23 -10.04
CA GLY A 29 11.96 6.51 -10.75
C GLY A 29 11.28 5.28 -11.33
N ALA A 30 11.56 4.09 -10.77
CA ALA A 30 10.85 2.87 -11.16
C ALA A 30 9.40 2.92 -10.68
N VAL A 31 8.51 2.30 -11.46
CA VAL A 31 7.14 2.01 -11.02
C VAL A 31 7.21 0.86 -10.03
N VAL A 32 6.81 1.12 -8.77
CA VAL A 32 6.73 0.11 -7.73
C VAL A 32 5.28 -0.15 -7.35
N SER A 33 4.86 -1.40 -7.46
CA SER A 33 3.56 -1.90 -7.02
C SER A 33 3.67 -2.61 -5.68
N VAL A 34 2.61 -2.56 -4.90
CA VAL A 34 2.47 -3.19 -3.58
C VAL A 34 1.30 -4.16 -3.64
N ALA A 35 1.51 -5.39 -3.19
CA ALA A 35 0.45 -6.34 -2.91
C ALA A 35 0.27 -6.49 -1.38
N VAL A 36 -0.97 -6.60 -0.95
CA VAL A 36 -1.37 -6.69 0.46
C VAL A 36 -2.18 -7.96 0.68
N ASP A 37 -1.81 -8.73 1.68
CA ASP A 37 -2.53 -9.89 2.20
C ASP A 37 -2.68 -9.75 3.72
N LEU A 38 -3.73 -9.04 4.17
CA LEU A 38 -3.96 -8.79 5.60
C LEU A 38 -4.18 -10.07 6.44
N PRO A 39 -4.74 -11.18 5.91
CA PRO A 39 -4.72 -12.47 6.60
C PRO A 39 -3.33 -12.95 7.05
N ALA A 40 -2.26 -12.54 6.36
CA ALA A 40 -0.88 -12.88 6.71
C ALA A 40 -0.22 -11.86 7.67
N CYS A 41 -0.94 -10.83 8.10
CA CYS A 41 -0.48 -9.84 9.06
C CYS A 41 -1.10 -10.06 10.46
N ALA A 42 -0.39 -9.62 11.49
CA ALA A 42 -0.92 -9.61 12.85
C ALA A 42 -1.73 -8.31 13.09
N PRO A 43 -2.93 -8.38 13.70
CA PRO A 43 -3.60 -7.18 14.21
C PRO A 43 -2.69 -6.40 15.15
N ALA A 44 -2.71 -5.07 15.05
CA ALA A 44 -1.99 -4.18 15.95
C ALA A 44 -2.98 -3.27 16.70
N GLY A 45 -2.67 -3.01 17.98
CA GLY A 45 -3.56 -2.29 18.89
C GLY A 45 -4.68 -3.16 19.45
N THR A 46 -5.69 -2.53 20.06
CA THR A 46 -6.80 -3.23 20.74
C THR A 46 -8.12 -3.20 19.97
N THR A 47 -8.20 -2.42 18.89
CA THR A 47 -9.42 -2.18 18.11
C THR A 47 -9.43 -2.89 16.76
N THR A 48 -8.34 -3.57 16.40
CA THR A 48 -8.20 -4.22 15.10
C THR A 48 -8.55 -5.71 15.20
N ALA A 49 -9.53 -6.16 14.41
CA ALA A 49 -9.81 -7.58 14.21
C ALA A 49 -8.83 -8.23 13.22
N PRO A 50 -8.71 -9.58 13.19
CA PRO A 50 -7.95 -10.29 12.16
C PRO A 50 -8.28 -9.82 10.74
N GLY A 51 -7.25 -9.66 9.92
CA GLY A 51 -7.40 -9.16 8.55
C GLY A 51 -8.02 -10.21 7.63
N ALA A 52 -8.97 -9.79 6.79
CA ALA A 52 -9.58 -10.63 5.76
C ALA A 52 -9.33 -10.12 4.33
N ALA A 53 -8.96 -8.85 4.18
CA ALA A 53 -8.84 -8.22 2.87
C ALA A 53 -7.48 -8.50 2.21
N ARG A 54 -7.53 -8.60 0.88
CA ARG A 54 -6.38 -8.59 -0.01
C ARG A 54 -6.53 -7.44 -1.00
N GLY A 55 -5.42 -6.88 -1.43
CA GLY A 55 -5.45 -5.75 -2.36
C GLY A 55 -4.07 -5.37 -2.86
N GLY A 56 -3.98 -4.19 -3.47
CA GLY A 56 -2.71 -3.65 -3.93
C GLY A 56 -2.87 -2.25 -4.50
N LEU A 57 -1.74 -1.58 -4.67
CA LEU A 57 -1.67 -0.24 -5.27
C LEU A 57 -0.31 -0.04 -5.94
N ARG A 58 -0.21 0.99 -6.78
CA ARG A 58 1.07 1.53 -7.23
C ARG A 58 1.46 2.69 -6.34
N ILE A 59 2.70 2.68 -5.83
CA ILE A 59 3.21 3.77 -5.00
C ILE A 59 3.29 5.03 -5.87
N ASN A 60 2.47 6.03 -5.55
CA ASN A 60 2.44 7.30 -6.25
C ASN A 60 3.47 8.28 -5.67
N ALA A 61 3.43 8.48 -4.35
CA ALA A 61 4.36 9.32 -3.62
C ALA A 61 4.86 8.60 -2.37
N TYR A 62 6.10 8.88 -2.00
CA TYR A 62 6.73 8.32 -0.81
C TYR A 62 7.64 9.35 -0.14
N ARG A 63 8.01 9.05 1.10
CA ARG A 63 8.99 9.80 1.89
C ARG A 63 9.83 8.82 2.69
N VAL A 64 11.14 9.01 2.72
CA VAL A 64 12.04 8.34 3.68
C VAL A 64 12.26 9.30 4.85
N ALA A 65 11.97 8.85 6.07
CA ALA A 65 12.18 9.65 7.29
C ALA A 65 13.64 9.55 7.78
N PRO A 66 14.11 10.47 8.66
CA PRO A 66 15.49 10.44 9.15
C PRO A 66 15.91 9.15 9.87
N ASP A 67 14.94 8.39 10.39
CA ASP A 67 15.16 7.10 11.03
C ASP A 67 15.23 5.92 10.04
N GLY A 68 15.18 6.20 8.73
CA GLY A 68 15.20 5.20 7.66
C GLY A 68 13.84 4.58 7.37
N THR A 69 12.73 5.09 7.94
CA THR A 69 11.39 4.57 7.63
C THR A 69 10.90 5.09 6.28
N LEU A 70 10.65 4.18 5.33
CA LEU A 70 9.92 4.50 4.10
C LEU A 70 8.41 4.56 4.38
N SER A 71 7.82 5.72 4.12
CA SER A 71 6.38 5.98 4.29
C SER A 71 5.74 6.31 2.96
N PHE A 72 4.59 5.70 2.69
CA PHE A 72 3.70 6.07 1.59
C PHE A 72 2.24 5.87 2.00
N SER A 73 1.33 6.47 1.23
CA SER A 73 -0.10 6.38 1.50
C SER A 73 -0.89 6.31 0.21
N ASP A 74 -2.11 5.78 0.35
CA ASP A 74 -3.16 5.87 -0.65
C ASP A 74 -4.37 6.56 -0.03
N GLU A 75 -5.04 7.37 -0.84
CA GLU A 75 -6.24 8.10 -0.46
C GLU A 75 -7.32 7.79 -1.48
N HIS A 76 -8.42 7.22 -1.00
CA HIS A 76 -9.46 6.68 -1.86
C HIS A 76 -10.84 7.20 -1.42
N ALA A 77 -11.42 8.07 -2.24
CA ALA A 77 -12.83 8.41 -2.13
C ALA A 77 -13.67 7.29 -2.75
N THR A 78 -14.62 6.76 -1.99
CA THR A 78 -15.48 5.64 -2.42
C THR A 78 -16.83 5.67 -1.72
N VAL A 79 -17.64 4.65 -1.91
CA VAL A 79 -18.90 4.44 -1.18
C VAL A 79 -18.80 3.20 -0.30
N ASP A 80 -19.39 3.25 0.89
CA ASP A 80 -19.48 2.08 1.75
C ASP A 80 -20.59 1.11 1.29
N ALA A 81 -20.73 -0.01 2.00
CA ALA A 81 -21.74 -1.04 1.69
C ALA A 81 -23.20 -0.54 1.78
N SER A 82 -23.44 0.59 2.45
CA SER A 82 -24.75 1.25 2.54
C SER A 82 -24.93 2.37 1.51
N GLY A 83 -23.94 2.59 0.64
CA GLY A 83 -23.95 3.62 -0.40
C GLY A 83 -23.55 5.01 0.08
N GLN A 84 -23.05 5.17 1.32
CA GLN A 84 -22.63 6.47 1.82
C GLN A 84 -21.23 6.83 1.34
N PRO A 85 -20.98 8.09 0.90
CA PRO A 85 -19.66 8.55 0.51
C PRO A 85 -18.67 8.54 1.68
N ILE A 86 -17.52 7.92 1.47
CA ILE A 86 -16.43 7.83 2.45
C ILE A 86 -15.09 8.20 1.83
N TRP A 87 -14.16 8.64 2.68
CA TRP A 87 -12.76 8.80 2.38
C TRP A 87 -11.95 7.79 3.17
N GLN A 88 -11.26 6.90 2.46
CA GLN A 88 -10.35 5.93 3.05
C GLN A 88 -8.91 6.44 2.93
N PHE A 89 -8.21 6.52 4.07
CA PHE A 89 -6.81 6.92 4.12
C PHE A 89 -5.97 5.73 4.57
N ILE A 90 -5.17 5.17 3.67
CA ILE A 90 -4.34 3.99 3.91
C ILE A 90 -2.88 4.42 4.03
N ARG A 91 -2.18 3.95 5.06
CA ARG A 91 -0.77 4.28 5.32
C ARG A 91 0.06 3.02 5.46
N TYR A 92 1.28 3.10 4.91
CA TYR A 92 2.29 2.09 4.99
C TYR A 92 3.58 2.72 5.52
N GLN A 93 4.20 2.07 6.49
CA GLN A 93 5.50 2.45 7.01
C GLN A 93 6.38 1.20 7.03
N VAL A 94 7.30 1.12 6.07
CA VAL A 94 8.31 0.06 5.98
C VAL A 94 9.50 0.50 6.81
N LYS A 95 9.80 -0.24 7.87
CA LYS A 95 10.86 0.08 8.83
C LYS A 95 12.18 -0.60 8.44
N PRO A 96 13.33 -0.11 8.95
CA PRO A 96 14.63 -0.73 8.70
C PRO A 96 14.72 -2.22 9.08
N ASP A 97 13.91 -2.67 10.04
CA ASP A 97 13.83 -4.08 10.45
C ASP A 97 12.94 -4.95 9.52
N GLN A 98 12.56 -4.43 8.35
CA GLN A 98 11.70 -5.07 7.36
C GLN A 98 10.24 -5.29 7.80
N THR A 99 9.85 -4.80 8.98
CA THR A 99 8.44 -4.78 9.39
C THR A 99 7.70 -3.67 8.63
N VAL A 100 6.42 -3.92 8.35
CA VAL A 100 5.55 -2.94 7.68
C VAL A 100 4.37 -2.66 8.58
N ALA A 101 4.26 -1.44 9.08
CA ALA A 101 3.04 -0.98 9.75
C ALA A 101 2.04 -0.52 8.69
N PHE A 102 0.93 -1.24 8.60
CA PHE A 102 -0.22 -0.88 7.79
C PHE A 102 -1.27 -0.23 8.70
N SER A 103 -1.91 0.86 8.24
CA SER A 103 -3.11 1.37 8.91
C SER A 103 -4.11 1.96 7.93
N THR A 104 -5.38 1.93 8.30
CA THR A 104 -6.45 2.60 7.55
C THR A 104 -7.31 3.44 8.51
N ASP A 105 -7.62 4.65 8.07
CA ASP A 105 -8.66 5.50 8.66
C ASP A 105 -9.82 5.62 7.68
N LEU A 106 -11.04 5.67 8.20
CA LEU A 106 -12.25 5.90 7.42
C LEU A 106 -12.94 7.17 7.91
N PHE A 107 -13.28 8.05 7.00
CA PHE A 107 -13.96 9.30 7.27
C PHE A 107 -15.24 9.43 6.42
N ALA A 108 -16.29 9.99 6.99
CA ALA A 108 -17.49 10.37 6.26
C ALA A 108 -17.18 11.55 5.34
N LEU A 109 -17.77 11.58 4.16
CA LEU A 109 -17.78 12.79 3.32
C LEU A 109 -19.17 13.45 3.36
N PRO A 110 -19.23 14.80 3.35
CA PRO A 110 -18.11 15.75 3.26
C PRO A 110 -17.54 16.18 4.62
N SER A 111 -18.08 15.68 5.74
CA SER A 111 -17.75 16.21 7.07
C SER A 111 -16.35 15.85 7.59
N PHE A 112 -15.70 14.88 6.97
CA PHE A 112 -14.46 14.25 7.46
C PHE A 112 -14.56 13.74 8.91
N THR A 113 -15.77 13.40 9.35
CA THR A 113 -15.97 12.77 10.65
C THR A 113 -15.44 11.34 10.59
N ARG A 114 -14.58 10.95 11.54
CA ARG A 114 -14.05 9.59 11.63
C ARG A 114 -15.20 8.60 11.88
N LEU A 115 -15.31 7.58 11.03
CA LEU A 115 -16.39 6.58 11.06
C LEU A 115 -16.10 5.41 12.00
N ALA A 116 -14.82 5.10 12.20
CA ALA A 116 -14.39 3.99 13.04
C ALA A 116 -13.02 4.28 13.68
N PRO A 117 -12.67 3.59 14.78
CA PRO A 117 -11.30 3.52 15.25
C PRO A 117 -10.34 3.15 14.12
N ARG A 118 -9.10 3.64 14.19
CA ARG A 118 -8.07 3.26 13.23
C ARG A 118 -7.87 1.74 13.27
N ILE A 119 -7.84 1.14 12.09
CA ILE A 119 -7.47 -0.27 11.91
C ILE A 119 -5.97 -0.31 11.61
N SER A 120 -5.22 -1.18 12.28
CA SER A 120 -3.77 -1.29 12.11
C SER A 120 -3.30 -2.74 12.10
N TYR A 121 -2.35 -3.06 11.23
CA TYR A 121 -1.72 -4.37 11.14
C TYR A 121 -0.19 -4.24 11.17
N ALA A 122 0.45 -5.20 11.80
CA ALA A 122 1.89 -5.44 11.71
C ALA A 122 2.14 -6.56 10.68
N CYS A 123 2.73 -6.20 9.56
CA CYS A 123 3.14 -7.09 8.48
C CYS A 123 4.67 -7.11 8.38
N ALA A 124 5.22 -7.83 7.40
CA ALA A 124 6.63 -7.71 7.00
C ALA A 124 6.76 -7.81 5.48
N ILE A 125 7.90 -7.38 4.93
CA ILE A 125 8.19 -7.61 3.50
C ILE A 125 8.15 -9.12 3.23
N ASN A 126 7.46 -9.50 2.15
CA ASN A 126 7.15 -10.86 1.74
C ASN A 126 6.32 -11.68 2.74
N ARG A 127 5.74 -11.05 3.76
CA ARG A 127 4.77 -11.65 4.69
C ARG A 127 3.64 -10.67 4.97
N GLY A 128 2.60 -10.75 4.15
CA GLY A 128 1.45 -9.86 4.19
C GLY A 128 1.60 -8.58 3.37
N ILE A 129 2.84 -8.13 3.08
CA ILE A 129 3.11 -7.06 2.12
C ILE A 129 4.23 -7.50 1.17
N ALA A 130 4.03 -7.39 -0.13
CA ALA A 130 5.05 -7.67 -1.14
C ALA A 130 5.18 -6.51 -2.12
N PHE A 131 6.40 -6.25 -2.59
CA PHE A 131 6.73 -5.16 -3.48
C PHE A 131 7.27 -5.68 -4.81
N PHE A 132 6.92 -5.00 -5.90
CA PHE A 132 7.33 -5.38 -7.25
C PHE A 132 7.70 -4.14 -8.06
N ALA A 133 8.78 -4.20 -8.83
CA ALA A 133 9.10 -3.21 -9.86
C ALA A 133 8.82 -3.77 -11.25
N GLU A 134 8.37 -2.93 -12.17
CA GLU A 134 8.31 -3.29 -13.59
C GLU A 134 9.71 -3.27 -14.21
N ARG A 135 10.11 -4.37 -14.84
CA ARG A 135 11.30 -4.43 -15.68
C ARG A 135 11.04 -3.62 -16.96
N ARG A 136 11.87 -2.61 -17.20
CA ARG A 136 11.89 -1.87 -18.47
C ARG A 136 12.69 -2.60 -19.54
#